data_AF-A0A9E5ACC4-F1
#
_entry.id   AF-A0A9E5ACC4-F1
#
_cell.length_a   1.000
_cell.length_b   1.000
_cell.length_c   1.000
_cell.angle_alpha   90.00
_cell.angle_beta   90.00
_cell.angle_gamma   90.00
#
_symmetry.space_group_name_H-M   'P 1'
#
loop_
_entity.id
_entity.type
_entity.pdbx_description
1 polymer ?
#
loop_
_entity_poly.entity_id
_entity_poly.type
_entity_poly.pdbx_seq_one_letter_code
_entity_poly.pdbx_strand_id
1 'polypeptide(L)'
;MPSGPAAVQLDYDGTPMVTDVMHDETCERLAAVLGRRNEDFMQMTIASGSAERDRAHLERLAEISGRPVLWNVLQVYDHKPELHRSGLAWLNDCHQRGVRVYGQGLTTDAGDGFTFEDWNLWDERPAWREATLGSVAEKLVKLADPARRAVLKTQMPLLVTAGIPQLVVTGPASPQTAQYRDRIIGEIAAELGRHPVDVMLDIAVQDRLKTEFFAAGTNTWPGYMQEVVDNP
;
A
#
# COMPACT_ATOMS: atom_id res chain seq x y z
N MET A 1 21.75 -8.51 4.54
CA MET A 1 20.52 -8.67 3.72
C MET A 1 20.09 -7.27 3.32
N PRO A 2 19.81 -6.98 2.05
CA PRO A 2 19.17 -5.72 1.70
C PRO A 2 17.84 -5.71 2.44
N SER A 3 17.73 -4.93 3.51
CA SER A 3 16.43 -4.60 4.07
C SER A 3 15.89 -3.52 3.15
N GLY A 4 15.13 -3.90 2.12
CA GLY A 4 14.43 -2.94 1.27
C GLY A 4 13.77 -1.89 2.17
N PRO A 5 14.10 -0.60 2.02
CA PRO A 5 13.84 0.39 3.08
C PRO A 5 12.36 0.73 3.26
N ALA A 6 11.49 0.30 2.34
CA ALA A 6 10.05 0.51 2.39
C ALA A 6 9.29 -0.63 1.69
N ALA A 7 9.35 -1.84 2.24
CA ALA A 7 8.51 -2.94 1.79
C ALA A 7 7.08 -2.74 2.33
N VAL A 8 6.17 -2.32 1.45
CA VAL A 8 4.74 -2.07 1.76
C VAL A 8 3.95 -3.38 1.79
N GLN A 9 4.47 -4.43 1.13
CA GLN A 9 3.93 -5.78 1.10
C GLN A 9 5.11 -6.76 1.10
N LEU A 10 5.14 -7.68 2.06
CA LEU A 10 6.17 -8.72 2.16
C LEU A 10 5.62 -10.08 1.77
N ASP A 11 6.51 -11.08 1.77
CA ASP A 11 6.11 -12.47 1.51
C ASP A 11 5.27 -13.03 2.68
N TYR A 12 4.65 -14.19 2.48
CA TYR A 12 3.70 -14.80 3.44
C TYR A 12 4.28 -15.05 4.84
N ASP A 13 5.61 -15.09 4.97
CA ASP A 13 6.35 -15.29 6.22
C ASP A 13 6.96 -13.98 6.77
N GLY A 14 6.70 -12.85 6.12
CA GLY A 14 7.24 -11.53 6.46
C GLY A 14 8.67 -11.28 6.00
N THR A 15 9.25 -12.19 5.22
CA THR A 15 10.53 -11.95 4.56
C THR A 15 10.36 -11.04 3.35
N PRO A 16 11.40 -10.29 2.95
CA PRO A 16 11.35 -9.48 1.73
C PRO A 16 11.02 -10.32 0.50
N MET A 17 10.18 -9.79 -0.39
CA MET A 17 9.97 -10.37 -1.71
C MET A 17 11.29 -10.41 -2.47
N VAL A 18 11.44 -11.33 -3.43
CA VAL A 18 12.66 -11.41 -4.26
C VAL A 18 12.98 -10.08 -4.97
N THR A 19 11.96 -9.28 -5.25
CA THR A 19 12.07 -7.93 -5.84
C THR A 19 12.56 -6.89 -4.84
N ASP A 20 12.26 -7.03 -3.54
CA ASP A 20 12.71 -6.09 -2.49
C ASP A 20 14.22 -6.18 -2.23
N VAL A 21 14.83 -7.32 -2.60
CA VAL A 21 16.27 -7.61 -2.43
C VAL A 21 17.02 -7.69 -3.75
N MET A 22 16.35 -7.39 -4.87
CA MET A 22 16.98 -7.37 -6.18
C MET A 22 17.92 -6.15 -6.27
N HIS A 23 19.18 -6.39 -6.62
CA HIS A 23 20.14 -5.30 -6.84
C HIS A 23 19.87 -4.58 -8.17
N ASP A 24 20.12 -3.27 -8.20
CA ASP A 24 20.03 -2.43 -9.40
C ASP A 24 20.77 -3.07 -10.60
N GLU A 25 21.96 -3.65 -10.40
CA GLU A 25 22.70 -4.36 -11.46
C GLU A 25 21.88 -5.51 -12.07
N THR A 26 21.15 -6.26 -11.24
CA THR A 26 20.33 -7.38 -11.73
C THR A 26 19.18 -6.87 -12.58
N CYS A 27 18.50 -5.80 -12.15
CA CYS A 27 17.47 -5.11 -12.94
C CYS A 27 18.03 -4.65 -14.30
N GLU A 28 19.22 -4.03 -14.31
CA GLU A 28 19.89 -3.55 -15.52
C GLU A 28 20.24 -4.70 -16.48
N ARG A 29 20.69 -5.86 -15.97
CA ARG A 29 20.96 -7.04 -16.81
C ARG A 29 19.68 -7.57 -17.45
N LEU A 30 18.58 -7.61 -16.71
CA LEU A 30 17.28 -8.03 -17.23
C LEU A 30 16.75 -7.04 -18.28
N ALA A 31 16.89 -5.73 -18.04
CA ALA A 31 16.57 -4.69 -19.02
C ALA A 31 17.36 -4.86 -20.32
N ALA A 32 18.65 -5.18 -20.24
CA ALA A 32 19.48 -5.44 -21.42
C ALA A 32 19.05 -6.70 -22.18
N VAL A 33 18.60 -7.75 -21.48
CA VAL A 33 18.02 -8.96 -22.12
C VAL A 33 16.75 -8.59 -22.87
N LEU A 34 15.85 -7.83 -22.23
CA LEU A 34 14.59 -7.39 -22.84
C LEU A 34 14.85 -6.52 -24.09
N GLY A 35 15.81 -5.60 -24.03
CA GLY A 35 16.21 -4.78 -25.16
C GLY A 35 16.73 -5.62 -26.35
N ARG A 36 17.54 -6.66 -26.08
CA ARG A 36 18.00 -7.58 -27.15
C ARG A 36 16.86 -8.37 -27.79
N ARG A 37 15.84 -8.74 -27.02
CA ARG A 37 14.65 -9.42 -27.55
C ARG A 37 13.75 -8.47 -28.35
N ASN A 38 13.74 -7.19 -27.96
CA ASN A 38 12.86 -6.16 -28.52
C ASN A 38 11.36 -6.49 -28.40
N GLU A 39 11.00 -7.14 -27.31
CA GLU A 39 9.64 -7.58 -26.98
C GLU A 39 9.21 -6.93 -25.65
N ASP A 40 7.90 -6.77 -25.44
CA ASP A 40 7.28 -6.41 -24.16
C ASP A 40 7.76 -5.08 -23.50
N PHE A 41 7.50 -4.95 -22.20
CA PHE A 41 7.78 -3.80 -21.33
C PHE A 41 8.12 -4.28 -19.90
N MET A 42 8.68 -3.39 -19.07
CA MET A 42 8.92 -3.66 -17.64
C MET A 42 7.87 -2.94 -16.80
N GLN A 43 7.46 -3.51 -15.68
CA GLN A 43 6.69 -2.82 -14.66
C GLN A 43 7.47 -2.85 -13.35
N MET A 44 7.49 -1.72 -12.64
CA MET A 44 8.20 -1.59 -11.38
C MET A 44 7.43 -0.79 -10.34
N THR A 45 7.38 -1.34 -9.14
CA THR A 45 7.12 -0.61 -7.91
C THR A 45 8.43 -0.54 -7.15
N ILE A 46 8.93 0.67 -6.88
CA ILE A 46 10.21 0.88 -6.20
C ILE A 46 10.04 1.98 -5.15
N ALA A 47 10.61 1.73 -3.97
CA ALA A 47 10.66 2.68 -2.87
C ALA A 47 11.98 2.50 -2.10
N SER A 48 13.05 3.14 -2.58
CA SER A 48 14.36 3.08 -1.91
C SER A 48 14.52 4.10 -0.77
N GLY A 49 13.46 4.87 -0.47
CA GLY A 49 13.51 6.02 0.43
C GLY A 49 14.06 7.30 -0.21
N SER A 50 14.43 7.25 -1.50
CA SER A 50 14.80 8.41 -2.30
C SER A 50 14.06 8.39 -3.64
N ALA A 51 13.03 9.24 -3.76
CA ALA A 51 12.27 9.36 -5.00
C ALA A 51 13.14 9.77 -6.19
N GLU A 52 14.20 10.57 -5.95
CA GLU A 52 15.17 10.95 -6.99
C GLU A 52 15.95 9.74 -7.50
N ARG A 53 16.48 8.91 -6.58
CA ARG A 53 17.19 7.68 -6.96
C ARG A 53 16.27 6.71 -7.69
N ASP A 54 15.05 6.54 -7.19
CA ASP A 54 14.05 5.64 -7.75
C ASP A 54 13.68 6.03 -9.19
N ARG A 55 13.40 7.32 -9.41
CA ARG A 55 13.12 7.88 -10.74
C ARG A 55 14.32 7.72 -11.68
N ALA A 56 15.53 8.05 -11.24
CA ALA A 56 16.74 7.87 -12.03
C ALA A 56 16.96 6.41 -12.43
N HIS A 57 16.66 5.46 -11.55
CA HIS A 57 16.76 4.03 -11.86
C HIS A 57 15.72 3.60 -12.91
N LEU A 58 14.48 4.07 -12.83
CA LEU A 58 13.44 3.79 -13.83
C LEU A 58 13.84 4.31 -15.22
N GLU A 59 14.36 5.53 -15.29
CA GLU A 59 14.88 6.11 -16.55
C GLU A 59 16.03 5.28 -17.11
N ARG A 60 16.99 4.91 -16.25
CA ARG A 60 18.13 4.08 -16.62
C ARG A 60 17.71 2.74 -17.23
N LEU A 61 16.69 2.08 -16.68
CA LEU A 61 16.17 0.83 -17.22
C LEU A 61 15.47 1.01 -18.57
N ALA A 62 14.71 2.10 -18.73
CA ALA A 62 14.11 2.45 -20.01
C ALA A 62 15.19 2.71 -21.09
N GLU A 63 16.27 3.40 -20.74
CA GLU A 63 17.40 3.65 -21.64
C GLU A 63 18.17 2.39 -22.02
N ILE A 64 18.49 1.51 -21.07
CA ILE A 64 19.21 0.25 -21.34
C ILE A 64 18.41 -0.64 -22.30
N SER A 65 17.11 -0.78 -22.02
CA SER A 65 16.25 -1.68 -22.77
C SER A 65 15.77 -1.08 -24.09
N GLY A 66 15.63 0.24 -24.18
CA GLY A 66 14.87 0.89 -25.26
C GLY A 66 13.37 0.55 -25.25
N ARG A 67 12.89 -0.15 -24.21
CA ARG A 67 11.51 -0.63 -24.06
C ARG A 67 10.75 0.26 -23.06
N PRO A 68 9.40 0.29 -23.12
CA PRO A 68 8.61 0.99 -22.12
C PRO A 68 8.87 0.46 -20.71
N VAL A 69 8.88 1.36 -19.74
CA VAL A 69 8.84 1.06 -18.30
C VAL A 69 7.55 1.63 -17.73
N LEU A 70 6.76 0.81 -17.06
CA LEU A 70 5.55 1.21 -16.33
C LEU A 70 5.89 1.39 -14.84
N TRP A 71 5.73 2.61 -14.33
CA TRP A 71 5.90 2.93 -12.91
C TRP A 71 4.57 2.72 -12.15
N ASN A 72 4.58 1.78 -11.20
CA ASN A 72 3.43 1.46 -10.35
C ASN A 72 3.67 1.94 -8.91
N VAL A 73 2.86 2.82 -8.32
CA VAL A 73 1.64 3.49 -8.82
C VAL A 73 1.84 5.01 -8.80
N LEU A 74 1.27 5.70 -9.78
CA LEU A 74 1.02 7.14 -9.68
C LEU A 74 -0.25 7.34 -8.84
N GLN A 75 -0.08 7.41 -7.52
CA GLN A 75 -1.16 7.57 -6.55
C GLN A 75 -1.57 9.03 -6.39
N VAL A 76 -2.88 9.28 -6.41
CA VAL A 76 -3.47 10.57 -6.03
C VAL A 76 -3.81 10.54 -4.54
N TYR A 77 -3.42 11.59 -3.83
CA TYR A 77 -3.80 11.83 -2.44
C TYR A 77 -4.48 13.20 -2.37
N ASP A 78 -5.77 13.24 -2.05
CA ASP A 78 -6.53 14.50 -2.03
C ASP A 78 -5.94 15.55 -1.09
N HIS A 79 -5.36 15.08 0.02
CA HIS A 79 -4.73 15.92 1.03
C HIS A 79 -3.27 16.33 0.70
N LYS A 80 -2.68 15.76 -0.35
CA LYS A 80 -1.30 15.98 -0.80
C LYS A 80 -1.17 15.94 -2.34
N PRO A 81 -1.87 16.84 -3.06
CA PRO A 81 -1.89 16.84 -4.52
C PRO A 81 -0.51 17.13 -5.16
N GLU A 82 0.43 17.69 -4.42
CA GLU A 82 1.81 17.90 -4.88
C GLU A 82 2.53 16.60 -5.25
N LEU A 83 2.15 15.46 -4.65
CA LEU A 83 2.79 14.17 -4.89
C LEU A 83 2.50 13.65 -6.30
N HIS A 84 1.24 13.55 -6.70
CA HIS A 84 0.90 13.10 -8.05
C HIS A 84 1.34 14.11 -9.10
N ARG A 85 1.22 15.42 -8.82
CA ARG A 85 1.69 16.48 -9.73
C ARG A 85 3.20 16.43 -9.96
N SER A 86 3.99 16.15 -8.91
CA SER A 86 5.44 15.93 -9.06
C SER A 86 5.73 14.70 -9.93
N GLY A 87 4.96 13.62 -9.77
CA GLY A 87 5.06 12.43 -10.62
C GLY A 87 4.76 12.75 -12.08
N LEU A 88 3.65 13.44 -12.36
CA LEU A 88 3.27 13.88 -13.72
C LEU A 88 4.32 14.81 -14.34
N ALA A 89 4.86 15.77 -13.59
CA ALA A 89 5.91 16.65 -14.08
C ALA A 89 7.16 15.87 -14.50
N TRP A 90 7.55 14.86 -13.72
CA TRP A 90 8.66 13.98 -14.05
C TRP A 90 8.40 13.10 -15.28
N LEU A 91 7.21 12.49 -15.39
CA LEU A 91 6.83 11.70 -16.58
C LEU A 91 6.86 12.55 -17.85
N ASN A 92 6.36 13.79 -17.79
CA ASN A 92 6.41 14.73 -18.91
C ASN A 92 7.85 15.07 -19.32
N ASP A 93 8.76 15.28 -18.36
CA ASP A 93 10.18 15.52 -18.64
C ASP A 93 10.85 14.30 -19.31
N CYS A 94 10.58 13.08 -18.81
CA CYS A 94 11.02 11.84 -19.45
C CYS A 94 10.58 11.78 -20.91
N HIS A 95 9.30 12.04 -21.19
CA HIS A 95 8.74 12.01 -22.54
C HIS A 95 9.37 13.08 -23.46
N GLN A 96 9.62 14.29 -22.95
CA GLN A 96 10.30 15.35 -23.73
C GLN A 96 11.73 14.95 -24.11
N ARG A 97 12.40 14.17 -23.27
CA ARG A 97 13.74 13.61 -23.54
C ARG A 97 13.72 12.31 -24.34
N GLY A 98 12.54 11.78 -24.68
CA GLY A 98 12.38 10.51 -25.39
C GLY A 98 12.58 9.27 -24.52
N VAL A 99 12.62 9.43 -23.19
CA VAL A 99 12.70 8.34 -22.22
C VAL A 99 11.29 7.75 -22.00
N ARG A 100 11.15 6.45 -22.27
CA ARG A 100 9.85 5.77 -22.38
C ARG A 100 9.35 5.24 -21.02
N VAL A 101 9.10 6.14 -20.07
CA VAL A 101 8.56 5.80 -18.75
C VAL A 101 7.13 6.29 -18.63
N TYR A 102 6.21 5.39 -18.29
CA TYR A 102 4.77 5.66 -18.19
C TYR A 102 4.29 5.42 -16.76
N GLY A 103 3.41 6.27 -16.24
CA GLY A 103 2.80 6.06 -14.92
C GLY A 103 1.55 5.19 -15.01
N GLN A 104 1.44 4.18 -14.15
CA GLN A 104 0.16 3.52 -13.90
C GLN A 104 -0.64 4.39 -12.92
N GLY A 105 -1.56 5.21 -13.43
CA GLY A 105 -2.44 6.06 -12.62
C GLY A 105 -3.57 5.28 -11.97
N LEU A 106 -3.81 5.49 -10.67
CA LEU A 106 -5.03 5.03 -10.02
C LEU A 106 -6.15 6.07 -10.24
N THR A 107 -7.04 5.79 -11.19
CA THR A 107 -8.12 6.72 -11.61
C THR A 107 -9.51 6.25 -11.19
N THR A 108 -9.58 5.34 -10.23
CA THR A 108 -10.82 4.84 -9.62
C THR A 108 -10.78 5.12 -8.13
N ASP A 109 -11.89 5.53 -7.55
CA ASP A 109 -12.06 5.76 -6.11
C ASP A 109 -12.30 4.46 -5.32
N ALA A 110 -11.91 3.31 -5.88
CA ALA A 110 -12.06 2.01 -5.25
C ALA A 110 -11.31 1.99 -3.91
N GLY A 111 -12.06 1.74 -2.83
CA GLY A 111 -11.48 1.47 -1.51
C GLY A 111 -11.10 0.01 -1.34
N ASP A 112 -10.44 -0.28 -0.22
CA ASP A 112 -9.99 -1.63 0.15
C ASP A 112 -11.00 -2.28 1.08
N GLY A 113 -11.60 -3.39 0.63
CA GLY A 113 -12.30 -4.33 1.50
C GLY A 113 -11.33 -5.39 2.02
N PHE A 114 -11.27 -5.60 3.33
CA PHE A 114 -10.34 -6.57 3.92
C PHE A 114 -10.81 -7.20 5.23
N THR A 115 -10.19 -8.33 5.56
CA THR A 115 -10.31 -8.99 6.87
C THR A 115 -8.91 -9.20 7.45
N PHE A 116 -8.79 -9.34 8.76
CA PHE A 116 -7.51 -9.71 9.39
C PHE A 116 -7.10 -11.17 9.13
N GLU A 117 -7.96 -11.97 8.47
CA GLU A 117 -7.65 -13.34 8.07
C GLU A 117 -6.54 -13.37 7.00
N ASP A 118 -6.54 -12.41 6.06
CA ASP A 118 -5.60 -12.39 4.93
C ASP A 118 -4.87 -11.04 4.73
N TRP A 119 -5.10 -10.03 5.58
CA TRP A 119 -4.49 -8.70 5.42
C TRP A 119 -2.96 -8.69 5.52
N ASN A 120 -2.30 -8.08 4.52
CA ASN A 120 -0.84 -7.97 4.41
C ASN A 120 -0.34 -6.60 3.91
N LEU A 121 -1.18 -5.55 3.99
CA LEU A 121 -0.89 -4.23 3.41
C LEU A 121 -0.48 -3.15 4.45
N TRP A 122 -0.10 -3.57 5.66
CA TRP A 122 0.44 -2.69 6.73
C TRP A 122 1.87 -3.06 7.14
N ASP A 123 2.61 -3.68 6.22
CA ASP A 123 3.93 -4.23 6.49
C ASP A 123 5.03 -3.17 6.66
N GLU A 124 4.74 -1.92 6.27
CA GLU A 124 5.65 -0.79 6.47
C GLU A 124 5.86 -0.46 7.96
N ARG A 125 4.98 -0.95 8.83
CA ARG A 125 5.07 -0.82 10.28
C ARG A 125 5.48 -2.16 10.89
N PRO A 126 6.72 -2.30 11.40
CA PRO A 126 7.20 -3.58 11.93
C PRO A 126 6.31 -4.23 12.99
N ALA A 127 5.67 -3.43 13.86
CA ALA A 127 4.76 -3.94 14.87
C ALA A 127 3.45 -4.47 14.28
N TRP A 128 2.89 -3.82 13.26
CA TRP A 128 1.68 -4.30 12.58
C TRP A 128 1.96 -5.57 11.80
N ARG A 129 3.01 -5.57 10.98
CA ARG A 129 3.52 -6.74 10.28
C ARG A 129 3.60 -7.98 11.18
N GLU A 130 4.32 -7.87 12.30
CA GLU A 130 4.49 -9.02 13.19
C GLU A 130 3.17 -9.48 13.81
N ALA A 131 2.26 -8.54 14.12
CA ALA A 131 0.96 -8.82 14.70
C ALA A 131 -0.02 -9.48 13.71
N THR A 132 0.11 -9.18 12.41
CA THR A 132 -0.74 -9.70 11.33
C THR A 132 -0.16 -10.91 10.59
N LEU A 133 1.04 -11.37 10.97
CA LEU A 133 1.67 -12.57 10.42
C LEU A 133 1.37 -13.85 11.24
N GLY A 134 1.31 -14.98 10.54
CA GLY A 134 1.13 -16.31 11.11
C GLY A 134 -0.28 -16.87 10.92
N SER A 135 -0.53 -18.03 11.54
CA SER A 135 -1.83 -18.68 11.52
C SER A 135 -2.92 -17.83 12.18
N VAL A 136 -4.18 -18.08 11.84
CA VAL A 136 -5.33 -17.41 12.49
C VAL A 136 -5.27 -17.52 14.02
N ALA A 137 -4.84 -18.67 14.55
CA ALA A 137 -4.71 -18.87 15.99
C ALA A 137 -3.65 -17.96 16.61
N GLU A 138 -2.48 -17.84 15.99
CA GLU A 138 -1.40 -16.95 16.45
C GLU A 138 -1.82 -15.50 16.36
N LYS A 139 -2.45 -15.09 15.25
CA LYS A 139 -2.94 -13.72 15.05
C LYS A 139 -3.99 -13.34 16.08
N LEU A 140 -4.91 -14.25 16.43
CA LEU A 140 -5.88 -13.99 17.51
C LEU A 140 -5.20 -13.71 18.84
N VAL A 141 -4.17 -14.48 19.20
CA VAL A 141 -3.41 -14.25 20.44
C VAL A 141 -2.68 -12.90 20.38
N LYS A 142 -1.97 -12.63 19.27
CA LYS A 142 -1.19 -11.39 19.09
C LYS A 142 -2.07 -10.14 19.13
N LEU A 143 -3.19 -10.15 18.40
CA LEU A 143 -4.10 -9.02 18.27
C LEU A 143 -4.97 -8.81 19.52
N ALA A 144 -5.10 -9.82 20.40
CA ALA A 144 -5.76 -9.67 21.70
C ALA A 144 -4.83 -9.09 22.80
N ASP A 145 -3.50 -9.13 22.61
CA ASP A 145 -2.53 -8.76 23.63
C ASP A 145 -2.46 -7.22 23.87
N PRO A 146 -2.81 -6.73 25.08
CA PRO A 146 -2.76 -5.31 25.41
C PRO A 146 -1.38 -4.67 25.25
N ALA A 147 -0.30 -5.41 25.52
CA ALA A 147 1.07 -4.91 25.41
C ALA A 147 1.44 -4.64 23.95
N ARG A 148 1.05 -5.54 23.04
CA ARG A 148 1.21 -5.35 21.60
C ARG A 148 0.38 -4.16 21.11
N ARG A 149 -0.89 -4.09 21.52
CA ARG A 149 -1.79 -2.99 21.15
C ARG A 149 -1.24 -1.61 21.55
N ALA A 150 -0.56 -1.50 22.69
CA ALA A 150 0.09 -0.25 23.09
C ALA A 150 1.10 0.23 22.04
N VAL A 151 1.90 -0.68 21.47
CA VAL A 151 2.85 -0.36 20.39
C VAL A 151 2.12 -0.03 19.09
N LEU A 152 1.11 -0.83 18.71
CA LEU A 152 0.33 -0.64 17.48
C LEU A 152 -0.29 0.76 17.38
N LYS A 153 -0.78 1.28 18.51
CA LYS A 153 -1.35 2.65 18.61
C LYS A 153 -0.35 3.75 18.27
N THR A 154 0.93 3.54 18.57
CA THR A 154 2.01 4.51 18.29
C THR A 154 2.56 4.39 16.87
N GLN A 155 2.33 3.26 16.19
CA GLN A 155 2.86 2.96 14.86
C GLN A 155 1.73 2.81 13.84
N MET A 156 0.86 3.81 13.72
CA MET A 156 -0.28 3.75 12.81
C MET A 156 0.18 3.62 11.34
N PRO A 157 -0.38 2.68 10.56
CA PRO A 157 -0.16 2.58 9.13
C PRO A 157 -0.89 3.71 8.41
N LEU A 158 -0.29 4.22 7.33
CA LEU A 158 -0.79 5.40 6.61
C LEU A 158 -0.57 5.34 5.10
N LEU A 159 0.15 4.33 4.60
CA LEU A 159 0.49 4.27 3.17
C LEU A 159 -0.67 3.78 2.31
N VAL A 160 -1.36 2.74 2.78
CA VAL A 160 -2.41 2.04 2.00
C VAL A 160 -3.80 2.58 2.32
N THR A 161 -4.14 2.72 3.61
CA THR A 161 -5.50 3.10 4.03
C THR A 161 -5.57 4.51 4.60
N ALA A 162 -6.74 5.16 4.53
CA ALA A 162 -7.03 6.50 5.06
C ALA A 162 -6.93 6.66 6.60
N GLY A 163 -6.36 5.68 7.30
CA GLY A 163 -6.21 5.61 8.76
C GLY A 163 -7.27 4.72 9.42
N ILE A 164 -6.89 4.06 10.52
CA ILE A 164 -7.79 3.12 11.25
C ILE A 164 -9.09 3.78 11.74
N PRO A 165 -9.10 5.01 12.27
CA PRO A 165 -10.35 5.64 12.71
C PRO A 165 -11.39 5.84 11.59
N GLN A 166 -10.96 5.87 10.33
CA GLN A 166 -11.80 6.10 9.16
C GLN A 166 -12.38 4.78 8.59
N LEU A 167 -11.95 3.63 9.09
CA LEU A 167 -12.43 2.33 8.62
C LEU A 167 -13.90 2.15 8.95
N VAL A 168 -14.64 1.53 8.04
CA VAL A 168 -16.05 1.15 8.19
C VAL A 168 -16.15 -0.35 8.41
N VAL A 169 -16.97 -0.79 9.35
CA VAL A 169 -17.27 -2.22 9.54
C VAL A 169 -18.38 -2.62 8.56
N THR A 170 -18.04 -3.28 7.45
CA THR A 170 -19.02 -3.65 6.40
C THR A 170 -19.59 -5.06 6.59
N GLY A 171 -18.83 -5.96 7.20
CA GLY A 171 -19.21 -7.37 7.34
C GLY A 171 -18.87 -7.95 8.71
N PRO A 172 -19.61 -7.60 9.80
CA PRO A 172 -19.48 -8.30 11.07
C PRO A 172 -19.82 -9.78 10.91
N ALA A 173 -19.03 -10.66 11.53
CA ALA A 173 -19.13 -12.11 11.38
C ALA A 173 -19.82 -12.82 12.55
N SER A 174 -20.21 -12.09 13.60
CA SER A 174 -20.93 -12.66 14.75
C SER A 174 -22.13 -11.81 15.19
N PRO A 175 -23.12 -12.41 15.89
CA PRO A 175 -24.23 -11.65 16.48
C PRO A 175 -23.76 -10.57 17.48
N GLN A 176 -22.62 -10.76 18.14
CA GLN A 176 -22.09 -9.83 19.15
C GLN A 176 -21.57 -8.53 18.53
N THR A 177 -21.08 -8.58 17.30
CA THR A 177 -20.55 -7.43 16.55
C THR A 177 -21.54 -6.88 15.52
N ALA A 178 -22.68 -7.54 15.31
CA ALA A 178 -23.69 -7.15 14.31
C ALA A 178 -24.15 -5.69 14.42
N GLN A 179 -24.21 -5.14 15.63
CA GLN A 179 -24.57 -3.74 15.90
C GLN A 179 -23.59 -2.71 15.33
N TYR A 180 -22.38 -3.13 14.93
CA TYR A 180 -21.35 -2.25 14.36
C TYR A 180 -21.41 -2.18 12.83
N ARG A 181 -22.29 -2.93 12.17
CA ARG A 181 -22.47 -2.89 10.72
C ARG A 181 -22.69 -1.46 10.22
N ASP A 182 -21.99 -1.12 9.14
CA ASP A 182 -22.01 0.17 8.44
C ASP A 182 -21.59 1.37 9.32
N ARG A 183 -20.90 1.11 10.43
CA ARG A 183 -20.41 2.15 11.35
C ARG A 183 -18.91 2.37 11.20
N ILE A 184 -18.50 3.62 11.39
CA ILE A 184 -17.10 4.04 11.36
C ILE A 184 -16.43 3.70 12.70
N ILE A 185 -15.23 3.12 12.66
CA ILE A 185 -14.47 2.72 13.85
C ILE A 185 -14.24 3.89 14.81
N GLY A 186 -13.92 5.08 14.29
CA GLY A 186 -13.74 6.29 15.10
C GLY A 186 -15.01 6.69 15.87
N GLU A 187 -16.19 6.54 15.28
CA GLU A 187 -17.47 6.86 15.93
C GLU A 187 -17.80 5.86 17.03
N ILE A 188 -17.63 4.56 16.75
CA ILE A 188 -17.80 3.50 17.76
C ILE A 188 -16.84 3.74 18.93
N ALA A 189 -15.59 4.09 18.64
CA ALA A 189 -14.58 4.37 19.63
C ALA A 189 -14.92 5.58 20.52
N ALA A 190 -15.46 6.65 19.92
CA ALA A 190 -15.91 7.83 20.65
C ALA A 190 -17.08 7.50 21.60
N GLU A 191 -18.07 6.73 21.14
CA GLU A 191 -19.21 6.30 21.97
C GLU A 191 -18.79 5.42 23.15
N LEU A 192 -17.84 4.53 22.92
CA LEU A 192 -17.32 3.64 23.97
C LEU A 192 -16.30 4.32 24.89
N GLY A 193 -15.81 5.51 24.54
CA GLY A 193 -14.73 6.18 25.25
C GLY A 193 -13.40 5.42 25.18
N ARG A 194 -13.12 4.76 24.06
CA ARG A 194 -11.97 3.85 23.87
C ARG A 194 -11.12 4.27 22.67
N HIS A 195 -9.90 3.72 22.57
CA HIS A 195 -9.03 3.98 21.44
C HIS A 195 -9.51 3.24 20.17
N PRO A 196 -9.52 3.86 18.96
CA PRO A 196 -9.96 3.23 17.72
C PRO A 196 -9.30 1.88 17.40
N VAL A 197 -7.98 1.78 17.57
CA VAL A 197 -7.24 0.51 17.43
C VAL A 197 -7.77 -0.58 18.36
N ASP A 198 -8.09 -0.28 19.61
CA ASP A 198 -8.59 -1.30 20.53
C ASP A 198 -9.98 -1.78 20.11
N VAL A 199 -10.84 -0.85 19.69
CA VAL A 199 -12.21 -1.17 19.25
C VAL A 199 -12.18 -2.03 18.00
N MET A 200 -11.41 -1.62 16.98
CA MET A 200 -11.24 -2.41 15.75
C MET A 200 -10.73 -3.82 16.05
N LEU A 201 -9.68 -3.94 16.88
CA LEU A 201 -9.08 -5.24 17.20
C LEU A 201 -9.98 -6.09 18.09
N ASP A 202 -10.78 -5.51 18.97
CA ASP A 202 -11.79 -6.27 19.73
C ASP A 202 -12.86 -6.85 18.82
N ILE A 203 -13.37 -6.06 17.88
CA ILE A 203 -14.34 -6.53 16.88
C ILE A 203 -13.73 -7.65 16.05
N ALA A 204 -12.52 -7.43 15.51
CA ALA A 204 -11.82 -8.43 14.71
C ALA A 204 -11.56 -9.73 15.48
N VAL A 205 -11.06 -9.65 16.73
CA VAL A 205 -10.79 -10.84 17.55
C VAL A 205 -12.08 -11.57 17.92
N GLN A 206 -13.14 -10.84 18.29
CA GLN A 206 -14.46 -11.39 18.60
C GLN A 206 -15.02 -12.21 17.43
N ASP A 207 -14.78 -11.74 16.20
CA ASP A 207 -15.22 -12.35 14.95
C ASP A 207 -14.20 -13.34 14.37
N ARG A 208 -13.18 -13.73 15.14
CA ARG A 208 -12.13 -14.67 14.71
C ARG A 208 -11.42 -14.21 13.42
N LEU A 209 -11.18 -12.91 13.31
CA LEU A 209 -10.54 -12.19 12.21
C LEU A 209 -11.37 -12.06 10.93
N LYS A 210 -12.64 -12.49 10.95
CA LYS A 210 -13.52 -12.52 9.77
C LYS A 210 -14.40 -11.29 9.58
N THR A 211 -14.27 -10.29 10.45
CA THR A 211 -14.92 -8.99 10.22
C THR A 211 -14.35 -8.39 8.94
N GLU A 212 -15.23 -8.04 8.01
CA GLU A 212 -14.90 -7.22 6.86
C GLU A 212 -14.88 -5.74 7.26
N PHE A 213 -13.75 -5.09 6.97
CA PHE A 213 -13.54 -3.66 7.10
C PHE A 213 -13.37 -3.06 5.71
N PHE A 214 -13.83 -1.82 5.56
CA PHE A 214 -13.64 -1.04 4.36
C PHE A 214 -12.81 0.21 4.66
N ALA A 215 -11.76 0.43 3.88
CA ALA A 215 -11.00 1.67 3.85
C ALA A 215 -11.35 2.43 2.57
N ALA A 216 -11.84 3.66 2.70
CA ALA A 216 -12.04 4.51 1.53
C ALA A 216 -10.70 4.81 0.84
N GLY A 217 -10.74 4.92 -0.49
CA GLY A 217 -9.58 5.31 -1.31
C GLY A 217 -9.06 6.70 -0.92
N THR A 218 -7.81 6.99 -1.29
CA THR A 218 -7.15 8.27 -0.97
C THR A 218 -7.35 9.35 -2.04
N ASN A 219 -8.01 8.98 -3.14
CA ASN A 219 -8.23 9.73 -4.38
C ASN A 219 -9.73 9.95 -4.62
N THR A 220 -10.44 10.52 -3.65
CA THR A 220 -11.89 10.70 -3.72
C THR A 220 -12.32 11.94 -4.49
N TRP A 221 -11.43 12.92 -4.70
CA TRP A 221 -11.77 14.14 -5.43
C TRP A 221 -11.57 13.96 -6.94
N PRO A 222 -12.65 14.04 -7.77
CA PRO A 222 -12.55 13.78 -9.20
C PRO A 222 -11.61 14.72 -9.96
N GLY A 223 -11.42 15.95 -9.48
CA GLY A 223 -10.55 16.93 -10.13
C GLY A 223 -9.08 16.50 -10.17
N TYR A 224 -8.55 15.87 -9.12
CA TYR A 224 -7.17 15.37 -9.13
C TYR A 224 -7.03 14.09 -9.95
N MET A 225 -8.06 13.24 -9.99
CA MET A 225 -8.06 12.08 -10.89
C MET A 225 -8.07 12.51 -12.36
N GLN A 226 -8.80 13.58 -12.70
CA GLN A 226 -8.79 14.14 -14.05
C GLN A 226 -7.39 14.59 -14.48
N GLU A 227 -6.60 15.22 -13.59
CA GLU A 227 -5.21 15.60 -13.89
C GLU A 227 -4.34 14.41 -14.33
N VAL A 228 -4.59 13.22 -13.78
CA VAL A 228 -3.89 11.98 -14.16
C VAL A 228 -4.41 11.43 -15.50
N VAL A 229 -5.72 11.43 -15.71
CA VAL A 229 -6.34 10.96 -16.97
C VAL A 229 -5.92 11.83 -18.16
N ASP A 230 -5.79 13.15 -17.94
CA ASP A 230 -5.42 14.11 -18.99
C ASP A 230 -3.93 14.04 -19.36
N ASN A 231 -3.12 13.18 -18.70
CA ASN A 231 -1.70 12.98 -18.99
C ASN A 231 -1.44 11.56 -19.55
N PRO A 232 -1.56 11.37 -20.88
CA PRO A 232 -1.40 10.06 -21.53
C PRO A 232 0.06 9.59 -21.66
#